data_AF-A0A7S2NTG2-F1
#
_entry.id   AF-A0A7S2NTG2-F1
#
_cell.length_a   1.000
_cell.length_b   1.000
_cell.length_c   1.000
_cell.angle_alpha   90.00
_cell.angle_beta   90.00
_cell.angle_gamma   90.00
#
_symmetry.space_group_name_H-M   'P 1'
#
loop_
_entity.id
_entity.type
_entity.pdbx_description
1 polymer ?
#
loop_
_entity_poly.entity_id
_entity_poly.type
_entity_poly.pdbx_seq_one_letter_code
_entity_poly.pdbx_strand_id
1 'polypeptide(L)'
;GRLAARDGFSSRGLFDRRDGQTSGKCAEVSDYSCVERILRPPGVEDFGLPTVLRLLRDAAPEHRAVLGKLLDSAAGALEEAPRADGALPGGKLGFDVSKHPEVRGSEIAKRTIARLEQDVVDFRKMKELAKNLEVRGVQAFVNGGSPDAALKEVGNLVTMLQEVKAADSKFEAEAKAELISSANVVRREGRDAIAYLLLRKSGHEAALWFELIVGTLLSTKGAEDWRRVNPYVNEAQIESLFALVTVIMLRVNRIGHTNRALGECHTLLSLLNKVKKTGKADEKDYILVRQSAASLAGLVSTERVYSKNNESFDPRCLAFEFAWDMVLRKGQYELVEEFMRKMEIAPVPEVGEVMHA
;
A
#
# COMPACT_ATOMS: atom_id res chain seq x y z
N GLY A 1 16.70 28.86 -23.22
CA GLY A 1 16.52 27.40 -23.28
C GLY A 1 17.03 26.78 -22.01
N ARG A 2 16.21 25.91 -21.39
CA ARG A 2 16.42 25.14 -20.15
C ARG A 2 16.24 25.89 -18.82
N LEU A 3 14.97 26.03 -18.43
CA LEU A 3 14.54 25.94 -17.03
C LEU A 3 14.29 24.46 -16.73
N ALA A 4 15.03 23.88 -15.78
CA ALA A 4 14.72 22.59 -15.19
C ALA A 4 14.39 22.84 -13.72
N ALA A 5 13.10 22.91 -13.41
CA ALA A 5 12.60 22.88 -12.05
C ALA A 5 12.75 21.45 -11.52
N ARG A 6 13.62 21.28 -10.53
CA ARG A 6 13.65 20.14 -9.63
C ARG A 6 12.68 20.45 -8.50
N ASP A 7 11.45 19.96 -8.60
CA ASP A 7 10.56 19.89 -7.45
C ASP A 7 10.86 18.60 -6.68
N GLY A 8 11.79 18.73 -5.73
CA GLY A 8 12.03 17.74 -4.69
C GLY A 8 10.99 17.92 -3.59
N PHE A 9 10.23 16.86 -3.33
CA PHE A 9 9.31 16.75 -2.20
C PHE A 9 10.14 16.84 -0.90
N SER A 10 10.14 18.01 -0.25
CA SER A 10 10.82 18.22 1.03
C SER A 10 9.81 18.06 2.16
N SER A 11 9.91 16.94 2.88
CA SER A 11 9.10 16.58 4.05
C SER A 11 9.49 17.31 5.36
N ARG A 12 10.08 18.51 5.27
CA ARG A 12 10.60 19.27 6.43
C ARG A 12 9.83 20.54 6.78
N GLY A 13 8.54 20.61 6.44
CA GLY A 13 7.64 21.69 6.85
C GLY A 13 6.55 21.27 7.85
N LEU A 14 6.69 20.11 8.49
CA LEU A 14 5.72 19.61 9.47
C LEU A 14 5.84 20.39 10.79
N PHE A 15 4.76 21.04 11.20
CA PHE A 15 4.55 21.70 12.51
C PHE A 15 5.29 23.02 12.77
N ASP A 16 4.96 24.08 12.03
CA ASP A 16 4.92 25.40 12.68
C ASP A 16 3.90 26.33 12.02
N ARG A 17 2.74 26.48 12.68
CA ARG A 17 1.91 27.69 12.61
C ARG A 17 1.33 27.94 13.99
N ARG A 18 2.10 28.65 14.81
CA ARG A 18 1.53 29.57 15.80
C ARG A 18 1.01 30.79 15.05
N ASP A 19 -0.26 31.10 15.21
CA ASP A 19 -0.77 32.45 15.49
C ASP A 19 -2.28 32.39 15.78
N GLY A 20 -2.68 33.18 16.78
CA GLY A 20 -3.96 33.07 17.47
C GLY A 20 -5.17 33.72 16.78
N GLN A 21 -6.33 33.46 17.41
CA GLN A 21 -7.66 34.06 17.21
C GLN A 21 -8.38 33.77 15.88
N THR A 22 -9.35 32.86 15.93
CA THR A 22 -10.79 33.18 15.96
C THR A 22 -11.61 31.88 16.03
N SER A 23 -12.78 31.94 16.64
CA SER A 23 -13.73 30.82 16.86
C SER A 23 -14.40 30.32 15.57
N GLY A 24 -13.63 30.07 14.52
CA GLY A 24 -14.07 29.25 13.39
C GLY A 24 -14.07 27.78 13.82
N LYS A 25 -14.99 26.97 13.30
CA LYS A 25 -14.98 25.52 13.53
C LYS A 25 -13.61 24.98 13.09
N CYS A 26 -12.77 24.58 14.04
CA CYS A 26 -11.43 24.10 13.72
C CYS A 26 -11.56 22.82 12.88
N ALA A 27 -10.89 22.79 11.73
CA ALA A 27 -10.89 21.67 10.83
C ALA A 27 -9.90 20.62 11.36
N GLU A 28 -10.38 19.79 12.29
CA GLU A 28 -9.59 18.78 12.98
C GLU A 28 -10.30 17.42 12.93
N VAL A 29 -9.51 16.35 12.88
CA VAL A 29 -10.02 14.99 13.01
C VAL A 29 -10.36 14.76 14.48
N SER A 30 -11.62 14.46 14.77
CA SER A 30 -12.13 14.40 16.15
C SER A 30 -11.86 13.08 16.88
N ASP A 31 -11.46 12.05 16.14
CA ASP A 31 -11.25 10.69 16.64
C ASP A 31 -10.21 9.92 15.79
N TYR A 32 -9.40 9.09 16.44
CA TYR A 32 -8.40 8.21 15.79
C TYR A 32 -8.72 6.72 15.95
N SER A 33 -9.87 6.38 16.53
CA SER A 33 -10.42 5.05 16.45
C SER A 33 -10.80 4.76 14.99
N CYS A 34 -10.49 3.56 14.54
CA CYS A 34 -10.62 3.21 13.14
C CYS A 34 -11.12 1.79 13.00
N VAL A 35 -12.04 1.59 12.06
CA VAL A 35 -12.62 0.28 11.73
C VAL A 35 -12.24 -0.12 10.30
N GLU A 36 -12.33 -1.41 10.04
CA GLU A 36 -12.17 -1.96 8.69
C GLU A 36 -13.19 -1.29 7.74
N ARG A 37 -12.72 -0.83 6.59
CA ARG A 37 -13.54 -0.18 5.57
C ARG A 37 -13.76 -1.11 4.38
N ILE A 38 -14.91 -0.95 3.73
CA ILE A 38 -15.27 -1.69 2.52
C ILE A 38 -15.22 -0.73 1.34
N LEU A 39 -14.45 -1.06 0.32
CA LEU A 39 -14.43 -0.35 -0.95
C LEU A 39 -15.69 -0.73 -1.75
N ARG A 40 -16.81 -0.07 -1.42
CA ARG A 40 -18.08 -0.28 -2.12
C ARG A 40 -18.06 0.43 -3.48
N PRO A 41 -18.58 -0.20 -4.55
CA PRO A 41 -18.99 0.57 -5.72
C PRO A 41 -20.09 1.54 -5.28
N PRO A 42 -20.12 2.77 -5.79
CA PRO A 42 -21.15 3.71 -5.39
C PRO A 42 -22.53 3.17 -5.74
N GLY A 43 -23.49 3.31 -4.82
CA GLY A 43 -24.89 2.99 -5.05
C GLY A 43 -25.44 3.80 -6.25
N VAL A 44 -26.28 3.17 -7.06
CA VAL A 44 -26.71 3.70 -8.37
C VAL A 44 -27.61 4.94 -8.26
N GLU A 45 -28.11 5.29 -7.07
CA GLU A 45 -29.24 6.23 -6.96
C GLU A 45 -28.97 7.61 -6.33
N ASP A 46 -27.80 7.93 -5.77
CA ASP A 46 -27.72 9.10 -4.87
C ASP A 46 -26.75 10.26 -5.24
N PHE A 47 -27.38 11.39 -5.59
CA PHE A 47 -27.02 12.81 -5.35
C PHE A 47 -25.73 13.43 -5.93
N GLY A 48 -25.82 13.93 -7.16
CA GLY A 48 -25.24 15.24 -7.54
C GLY A 48 -23.72 15.30 -7.83
N LEU A 49 -23.01 14.17 -7.82
CA LEU A 49 -21.57 14.09 -8.14
C LEU A 49 -21.31 13.17 -9.35
N PRO A 50 -21.79 13.50 -10.56
CA PRO A 50 -21.73 12.62 -11.72
C PRO A 50 -20.28 12.26 -12.12
N THR A 51 -19.34 13.19 -11.97
CA THR A 51 -17.92 12.96 -12.30
C THR A 51 -17.27 11.98 -11.32
N VAL A 52 -17.53 12.10 -10.02
CA VAL A 52 -17.04 11.17 -8.99
C VAL A 52 -17.55 9.75 -9.27
N LEU A 53 -18.84 9.62 -9.57
CA LEU A 53 -19.45 8.33 -9.88
C LEU A 53 -18.86 7.71 -11.13
N ARG A 54 -18.62 8.51 -12.18
CA ARG A 54 -17.94 8.05 -13.39
C ARG A 54 -16.53 7.54 -13.08
N LEU A 55 -15.73 8.32 -12.35
CA LEU A 55 -14.36 7.93 -11.97
C LEU A 55 -14.33 6.62 -11.17
N LEU A 56 -15.29 6.43 -10.25
CA LEU A 56 -15.40 5.20 -9.47
C LEU A 56 -15.87 4.01 -10.31
N ARG A 57 -16.82 4.22 -11.24
CA ARG A 57 -17.39 3.18 -12.09
C ARG A 57 -16.42 2.71 -13.17
N ASP A 58 -15.83 3.66 -13.91
CA ASP A 58 -14.97 3.37 -15.06
C ASP A 58 -13.76 2.53 -14.66
N ALA A 59 -13.34 2.62 -13.40
CA ALA A 59 -12.19 1.91 -12.90
C ALA A 59 -12.51 0.92 -11.76
N ALA A 60 -13.79 0.60 -11.53
CA ALA A 60 -14.22 -0.33 -10.47
C ALA A 60 -13.55 -1.72 -10.51
N PRO A 61 -13.38 -2.39 -11.68
CA PRO A 61 -12.68 -3.68 -11.74
C PRO A 61 -11.21 -3.54 -11.35
N GLU A 62 -10.57 -2.47 -11.82
CA GLU A 62 -9.17 -2.19 -11.53
C GLU A 62 -8.95 -1.77 -10.07
N HIS A 63 -9.90 -1.07 -9.43
CA HIS A 63 -9.78 -0.64 -8.03
C HIS A 63 -9.70 -1.83 -7.08
N ARG A 64 -10.55 -2.83 -7.31
CA ARG A 64 -10.53 -4.08 -6.55
C ARG A 64 -9.26 -4.87 -6.83
N ALA A 65 -8.85 -4.95 -8.10
CA ALA A 65 -7.61 -5.63 -8.47
C ALA A 65 -6.41 -4.98 -7.77
N VAL A 66 -6.30 -3.64 -7.80
CA VAL A 66 -5.22 -2.90 -7.14
C VAL A 66 -5.24 -3.12 -5.63
N LEU A 67 -6.41 -3.18 -4.99
CA LEU A 67 -6.51 -3.42 -3.55
C LEU A 67 -5.81 -4.72 -3.13
N GLY A 68 -5.85 -5.78 -3.96
CA GLY A 68 -5.11 -7.01 -3.73
C GLY A 68 -3.68 -6.99 -4.27
N LYS A 69 -3.55 -6.81 -5.58
CA LYS A 69 -2.29 -6.94 -6.32
C LYS A 69 -1.93 -5.65 -7.02
N LEU A 70 -0.73 -5.14 -6.75
CA LEU A 70 -0.34 -3.84 -7.31
C LEU A 70 -0.14 -3.89 -8.82
N LEU A 71 0.50 -4.95 -9.34
CA LEU A 71 0.91 -5.05 -10.75
C LEU A 71 0.37 -6.31 -11.42
N ASP A 72 -0.91 -6.63 -11.21
CA ASP A 72 -1.53 -7.84 -11.75
C ASP A 72 -1.43 -7.94 -13.29
N SER A 73 -1.51 -6.79 -13.98
CA SER A 73 -1.32 -6.72 -15.44
C SER A 73 0.08 -7.17 -15.90
N ALA A 74 1.09 -7.09 -15.03
CA ALA A 74 2.45 -7.51 -15.32
C ALA A 74 2.75 -8.96 -14.89
N ALA A 75 1.82 -9.65 -14.21
CA ALA A 75 2.04 -11.00 -13.72
C ALA A 75 2.33 -12.02 -14.83
N GLY A 76 1.84 -11.79 -16.05
CA GLY A 76 2.10 -12.63 -17.22
C GLY A 76 3.57 -12.67 -17.66
N ALA A 77 4.38 -11.68 -17.24
CA ALA A 77 5.82 -11.64 -17.51
C ALA A 77 6.63 -12.55 -16.56
N LEU A 78 5.99 -13.17 -15.58
CA LEU A 78 6.62 -14.08 -14.62
C LEU A 78 6.39 -15.54 -15.03
N GLU A 79 7.33 -16.40 -14.64
CA GLU A 79 7.24 -17.86 -14.73
C GLU A 79 7.64 -18.51 -13.41
N GLU A 80 7.15 -19.73 -13.16
CA GLU A 80 7.58 -20.52 -12.01
C GLU A 80 8.99 -21.06 -12.28
N ALA A 81 9.93 -20.68 -11.43
CA ALA A 81 11.31 -21.12 -11.49
C ALA A 81 11.56 -22.29 -10.53
N PRO A 82 12.44 -23.24 -10.90
CA PRO A 82 12.85 -24.31 -9.99
C PRO A 82 13.53 -23.71 -8.75
N ARG A 83 13.33 -24.35 -7.58
CA ARG A 83 13.92 -23.89 -6.33
C ARG A 83 15.46 -23.89 -6.44
N ALA A 84 16.07 -22.73 -6.19
CA ALA A 84 17.52 -22.56 -6.13
C ALA A 84 18.10 -23.28 -4.90
N ASP A 85 17.38 -23.17 -3.80
CA ASP A 85 17.67 -23.80 -2.53
C ASP A 85 17.40 -25.30 -2.70
N GLY A 86 18.32 -26.16 -2.25
CA GLY A 86 18.20 -27.62 -2.38
C GLY A 86 16.94 -28.22 -1.75
N ALA A 87 16.92 -29.55 -1.56
CA ALA A 87 15.77 -30.22 -0.97
C ALA A 87 15.30 -29.54 0.33
N LEU A 88 13.99 -29.27 0.44
CA LEU A 88 13.40 -28.68 1.63
C LEU A 88 13.80 -29.48 2.87
N PRO A 89 14.02 -28.83 4.03
CA PRO A 89 14.32 -29.54 5.25
C PRO A 89 13.23 -30.59 5.52
N GLY A 90 13.63 -31.78 5.98
CA GLY A 90 12.75 -32.95 6.12
C GLY A 90 11.63 -32.83 7.16
N GLY A 91 11.31 -31.62 7.63
CA GLY A 91 10.35 -31.36 8.70
C GLY A 91 10.87 -31.72 10.09
N LYS A 92 12.19 -31.87 10.25
CA LYS A 92 12.88 -32.14 11.52
C LYS A 92 14.13 -31.28 11.60
N LEU A 93 14.60 -31.01 12.82
CA LEU A 93 15.88 -30.36 13.04
C LEU A 93 17.01 -31.18 12.41
N GLY A 94 17.95 -30.49 11.73
CA GLY A 94 19.11 -31.12 11.09
C GLY A 94 20.17 -31.63 12.08
N PHE A 95 19.91 -31.52 13.39
CA PHE A 95 20.78 -31.93 14.48
C PHE A 95 19.95 -32.45 15.65
N ASP A 96 20.50 -33.41 16.40
CA ASP A 96 19.87 -34.00 17.59
C ASP A 96 20.60 -33.53 18.87
N VAL A 97 19.94 -32.69 19.66
CA VAL A 97 20.44 -32.18 20.95
C VAL A 97 19.81 -32.88 22.16
N SER A 98 18.96 -33.90 21.96
CA SER A 98 18.27 -34.63 23.04
C SER A 98 19.22 -35.37 24.00
N LYS A 99 20.48 -35.57 23.57
CA LYS A 99 21.54 -36.23 24.33
C LYS A 99 22.36 -35.25 25.19
N HIS A 100 22.19 -33.94 25.04
CA HIS A 100 22.97 -32.96 25.80
C HIS A 100 22.52 -32.90 27.28
N PRO A 101 23.45 -32.90 28.25
CA PRO A 101 23.12 -32.94 29.68
C PRO A 101 22.19 -31.79 30.12
N GLU A 102 22.41 -30.60 29.60
CA GLU A 102 21.62 -29.39 29.94
C GLU A 102 20.19 -29.42 29.36
N VAL A 103 19.96 -30.18 28.29
CA VAL A 103 18.64 -30.33 27.67
C VAL A 103 17.77 -31.32 28.43
N ARG A 104 18.36 -32.38 28.99
CA ARG A 104 17.64 -33.42 29.74
C ARG A 104 17.06 -32.90 31.06
N GLY A 105 17.79 -32.02 31.73
CA GLY A 105 17.41 -31.48 33.04
C GLY A 105 16.54 -30.22 32.99
N SER A 106 16.52 -29.48 31.87
CA SER A 106 15.81 -28.21 31.77
C SER A 106 14.51 -28.34 30.98
N GLU A 107 13.39 -28.12 31.66
CA GLU A 107 12.07 -28.08 31.01
C GLU A 107 11.96 -26.94 29.98
N ILE A 108 12.70 -25.84 30.24
CA ILE A 108 12.83 -24.72 29.30
C ILE A 108 13.51 -25.19 28.02
N ALA A 109 14.59 -25.97 28.12
CA ALA A 109 15.33 -26.46 26.96
C ALA A 109 14.48 -27.40 26.10
N LYS A 110 13.71 -28.31 26.71
CA LYS A 110 12.75 -29.17 25.98
C LYS A 110 11.69 -28.35 25.24
N ARG A 111 11.14 -27.32 25.90
CA ARG A 111 10.14 -26.43 25.30
C ARG A 111 10.70 -25.61 24.13
N THR A 112 11.95 -25.16 24.24
CA THR A 112 12.64 -24.44 23.17
C THR A 112 12.90 -25.36 21.97
N ILE A 113 13.33 -26.60 22.19
CA ILE A 113 13.52 -27.58 21.10
C ILE A 113 12.20 -27.89 20.40
N ALA A 114 11.13 -28.15 21.15
CA ALA A 114 9.81 -28.39 20.57
C ALA A 114 9.31 -27.19 19.73
N ARG A 115 9.59 -25.96 20.17
CA ARG A 115 9.31 -24.75 19.38
C ARG A 115 10.13 -24.71 18.08
N LEU A 116 11.43 -24.99 18.15
CA LEU A 116 12.28 -25.02 16.96
C LEU A 116 11.88 -26.10 15.96
N GLU A 117 11.45 -27.29 16.44
CA GLU A 117 10.91 -28.34 15.57
C GLU A 117 9.62 -27.88 14.87
N GLN A 118 8.73 -27.23 15.63
CA GLN A 118 7.50 -26.65 15.08
C GLN A 118 7.81 -25.54 14.05
N ASP A 119 8.78 -24.68 14.33
CA ASP A 119 9.24 -23.63 13.42
C ASP A 119 9.80 -24.22 12.11
N VAL A 120 10.52 -25.35 12.16
CA VAL A 120 11.01 -26.05 10.95
C VAL A 120 9.84 -26.62 10.13
N VAL A 121 8.84 -27.19 10.78
CA VAL A 121 7.63 -27.70 10.11
C VAL A 121 6.85 -26.55 9.46
N ASP A 122 6.66 -25.45 10.17
CA ASP A 122 5.88 -24.33 9.67
C ASP A 122 6.64 -23.55 8.58
N PHE A 123 7.97 -23.40 8.72
CA PHE A 123 8.83 -22.89 7.66
C PHE A 123 8.75 -23.74 6.40
N ARG A 124 8.76 -25.06 6.54
CA ARG A 124 8.60 -25.99 5.41
C ARG A 124 7.26 -25.77 4.72
N LYS A 125 6.13 -25.75 5.46
CA LYS A 125 4.79 -25.49 4.89
C LYS A 125 4.77 -24.15 4.16
N MET A 126 5.32 -23.09 4.77
CA MET A 126 5.42 -21.78 4.15
C MET A 126 6.20 -21.81 2.84
N LYS A 127 7.34 -22.51 2.81
CA LYS A 127 8.18 -22.64 1.61
C LYS A 127 7.56 -23.56 0.55
N GLU A 128 6.81 -24.59 0.96
CA GLU A 128 6.07 -25.47 0.04
C GLU A 128 4.97 -24.72 -0.69
N LEU A 129 4.25 -23.83 0.01
CA LEU A 129 3.21 -22.98 -0.55
C LEU A 129 3.78 -21.80 -1.36
N ALA A 130 5.00 -21.35 -1.07
CA ALA A 130 5.62 -20.25 -1.78
C ALA A 130 5.98 -20.66 -3.23
N LYS A 131 5.38 -19.96 -4.19
CA LYS A 131 5.78 -20.01 -5.59
C LYS A 131 7.07 -19.22 -5.76
N ASN A 132 8.08 -19.86 -6.35
CA ASN A 132 9.29 -19.15 -6.77
C ASN A 132 9.04 -18.58 -8.15
N LEU A 133 8.75 -17.28 -8.21
CA LEU A 133 8.54 -16.58 -9.46
C LEU A 133 9.83 -15.93 -9.94
N GLU A 134 10.09 -16.02 -11.24
CA GLU A 134 11.19 -15.33 -11.90
C GLU A 134 10.67 -14.66 -13.18
N VAL A 135 11.43 -13.70 -13.71
CA VAL A 135 11.11 -13.06 -14.98
C VAL A 135 11.33 -14.05 -16.13
N ARG A 136 10.34 -14.15 -17.01
CA ARG A 136 10.35 -15.08 -18.13
C ARG A 136 11.61 -14.96 -18.99
N GLY A 137 12.23 -16.11 -19.29
CA GLY A 137 13.40 -16.18 -20.17
C GLY A 137 14.73 -15.92 -19.47
N VAL A 138 14.74 -15.46 -18.21
CA VAL A 138 15.98 -15.34 -17.43
C VAL A 138 16.55 -16.71 -17.09
N GLN A 139 15.70 -17.67 -16.70
CA GLN A 139 16.16 -19.02 -16.35
C GLN A 139 16.84 -19.73 -17.53
N ALA A 140 16.35 -19.53 -18.76
CA ALA A 140 16.97 -20.06 -19.96
C ALA A 140 18.37 -19.45 -20.22
N PHE A 141 18.53 -18.15 -19.97
CA PHE A 141 19.82 -17.47 -20.07
C PHE A 141 20.80 -17.94 -18.98
N VAL A 142 20.37 -18.05 -17.72
CA VAL A 142 21.21 -18.53 -16.60
C VAL A 142 21.69 -19.97 -16.83
N ASN A 143 20.93 -20.78 -17.57
CA ASN A 143 21.32 -22.14 -17.96
C ASN A 143 22.23 -22.20 -19.21
N GLY A 144 22.82 -21.07 -19.62
CA GLY A 144 23.75 -20.97 -20.76
C GLY A 144 23.11 -20.60 -22.09
N GLY A 145 21.83 -20.20 -22.11
CA GLY A 145 21.13 -19.72 -23.30
C GLY A 145 21.46 -18.27 -23.68
N SER A 146 20.88 -17.78 -24.78
CA SER A 146 21.00 -16.38 -25.19
C SER A 146 20.18 -15.44 -24.29
N PRO A 147 20.68 -14.22 -23.97
CA PRO A 147 19.91 -13.22 -23.22
C PRO A 147 18.76 -12.58 -24.00
N ASP A 148 18.60 -12.86 -25.30
CA ASP A 148 17.63 -12.16 -26.17
C ASP A 148 16.18 -12.33 -25.74
N ALA A 149 15.80 -13.52 -25.27
CA ALA A 149 14.44 -13.77 -24.78
C ALA A 149 14.17 -12.92 -23.53
N ALA A 150 15.08 -12.93 -22.55
CA ALA A 150 14.98 -12.13 -21.33
C ALA A 150 14.95 -10.63 -21.65
N LEU A 151 15.79 -10.15 -22.57
CA LEU A 151 15.79 -8.74 -23.00
C LEU A 151 14.45 -8.32 -23.59
N LYS A 152 13.84 -9.18 -24.41
CA LYS A 152 12.52 -8.93 -25.00
C LYS A 152 11.44 -8.86 -23.93
N GLU A 153 11.39 -9.83 -23.02
CA GLU A 153 10.37 -9.87 -21.96
C GLU A 153 10.50 -8.70 -20.99
N VAL A 154 11.71 -8.35 -20.56
CA VAL A 154 11.92 -7.18 -19.69
C VAL A 154 11.60 -5.88 -20.45
N GLY A 155 11.88 -5.81 -21.75
CA GLY A 155 11.49 -4.67 -22.60
C GLY A 155 9.97 -4.50 -22.67
N ASN A 156 9.23 -5.59 -22.88
CA ASN A 156 7.76 -5.58 -22.86
C ASN A 156 7.24 -5.13 -21.48
N LEU A 157 7.86 -5.61 -20.40
CA LEU A 157 7.52 -5.23 -19.04
C LEU A 157 7.71 -3.73 -18.79
N VAL A 158 8.80 -3.14 -19.28
CA VAL A 158 9.00 -1.68 -19.21
C VAL A 158 7.85 -0.92 -19.87
N THR A 159 7.44 -1.34 -21.08
CA THR A 159 6.31 -0.70 -21.78
C THR A 159 5.01 -0.81 -20.97
N MET A 160 4.69 -2.00 -20.46
CA MET A 160 3.48 -2.21 -19.64
C MET A 160 3.50 -1.35 -18.36
N LEU A 161 4.64 -1.28 -17.67
CA LEU A 161 4.77 -0.47 -16.45
C LEU A 161 4.69 1.04 -16.74
N GLN A 162 5.20 1.49 -17.88
CA GLN A 162 5.06 2.89 -18.31
C GLN A 162 3.60 3.26 -18.60
N GLU A 163 2.85 2.36 -19.25
CA GLU A 163 1.42 2.54 -19.50
C GLU A 163 0.62 2.61 -18.19
N VAL A 164 0.88 1.68 -17.26
CA VAL A 164 0.26 1.69 -15.92
C VAL A 164 0.53 2.99 -15.19
N LYS A 165 1.79 3.43 -15.15
CA LYS A 165 2.18 4.70 -14.51
C LYS A 165 1.47 5.90 -15.14
N ALA A 166 1.41 5.96 -16.47
CA ALA A 166 0.77 7.06 -17.19
C ALA A 166 -0.73 7.11 -16.93
N ALA A 167 -1.40 5.95 -16.96
CA ALA A 167 -2.82 5.83 -16.66
C ALA A 167 -3.14 6.28 -15.22
N ASP A 168 -2.35 5.82 -14.24
CA ASP A 168 -2.56 6.20 -12.84
C ASP A 168 -2.27 7.67 -12.58
N SER A 169 -1.23 8.22 -13.19
CA SER A 169 -0.86 9.63 -13.02
C SER A 169 -1.95 10.55 -13.61
N LYS A 170 -2.55 10.15 -14.73
CA LYS A 170 -3.70 10.86 -15.32
C LYS A 170 -4.92 10.77 -14.40
N PHE A 171 -5.23 9.57 -13.92
CA PHE A 171 -6.35 9.34 -13.01
C PHE A 171 -6.19 10.14 -11.71
N GLU A 172 -5.01 10.12 -11.09
CA GLU A 172 -4.74 10.82 -9.82
C GLU A 172 -5.00 12.32 -9.95
N ALA A 173 -4.46 12.96 -10.99
CA ALA A 173 -4.62 14.39 -11.20
C ALA A 173 -6.10 14.79 -11.38
N GLU A 174 -6.85 14.01 -12.16
CA GLU A 174 -8.28 14.24 -12.41
C GLU A 174 -9.12 13.98 -11.15
N ALA A 175 -8.91 12.82 -10.51
CA ALA A 175 -9.67 12.40 -9.35
C ALA A 175 -9.43 13.28 -8.13
N LYS A 176 -8.19 13.75 -7.92
CA LYS A 176 -7.85 14.65 -6.81
C LYS A 176 -8.51 16.02 -6.97
N ALA A 177 -8.49 16.58 -8.18
CA ALA A 177 -9.18 17.84 -8.46
C ALA A 177 -10.69 17.72 -8.23
N GLU A 178 -11.29 16.62 -8.72
CA GLU A 178 -12.72 16.36 -8.54
C GLU A 178 -13.09 16.12 -7.06
N LEU A 179 -12.27 15.37 -6.33
CA LEU A 179 -12.44 15.12 -4.90
C LEU A 179 -12.49 16.43 -4.10
N ILE A 180 -11.51 17.31 -4.30
CA ILE A 180 -11.43 18.60 -3.57
C ILE A 180 -12.61 19.50 -3.95
N SER A 181 -12.95 19.57 -5.25
CA SER A 181 -14.09 20.34 -5.75
C SER A 181 -15.41 19.86 -5.14
N SER A 182 -15.64 18.55 -5.18
CA SER A 182 -16.86 17.90 -4.69
C SER A 182 -16.99 17.96 -3.18
N ALA A 183 -15.91 17.74 -2.43
CA ALA A 183 -15.91 17.84 -0.97
C ALA A 183 -16.22 19.26 -0.49
N ASN A 184 -15.93 20.29 -1.30
CA ASN A 184 -16.16 21.69 -0.98
C ASN A 184 -17.38 22.30 -1.69
N VAL A 185 -18.22 21.48 -2.33
CA VAL A 185 -19.42 21.98 -3.01
C VAL A 185 -20.37 22.63 -1.99
N VAL A 186 -20.94 23.77 -2.38
CA VAL A 186 -21.94 24.50 -1.60
C VAL A 186 -23.13 24.78 -2.51
N ARG A 187 -24.34 24.43 -2.07
CA ARG A 187 -25.57 24.81 -2.79
C ARG A 187 -25.61 26.34 -2.86
N ARG A 188 -25.76 26.95 -4.04
CA ARG A 188 -25.72 28.43 -4.18
C ARG A 188 -27.05 29.11 -3.90
N GLU A 189 -27.99 28.41 -3.27
CA GLU A 189 -29.34 28.88 -3.04
C GLU A 189 -29.53 29.21 -1.56
N GLY A 190 -30.18 30.35 -1.28
CA GLY A 190 -30.46 30.80 0.06
C GLY A 190 -29.38 31.72 0.67
N ARG A 191 -29.80 32.53 1.64
CA ARG A 191 -28.95 33.51 2.31
C ARG A 191 -27.80 32.85 3.07
N ASP A 192 -28.06 31.70 3.69
CA ASP A 192 -27.08 30.98 4.52
C ASP A 192 -25.92 30.42 3.68
N ALA A 193 -26.22 29.95 2.46
CA ALA A 193 -25.22 29.50 1.51
C ALA A 193 -24.29 30.62 1.06
N ILE A 194 -24.86 31.78 0.72
CA ILE A 194 -24.08 32.96 0.33
C ILE A 194 -23.24 33.44 1.51
N ALA A 195 -23.81 33.50 2.71
CA ALA A 195 -23.10 33.87 3.92
C ALA A 195 -21.91 32.92 4.19
N TYR A 196 -22.12 31.61 4.09
CA TYR A 196 -21.06 30.62 4.23
C TYR A 196 -19.95 30.78 3.18
N LEU A 197 -20.30 31.01 1.91
CA LEU A 197 -19.31 31.24 0.85
C LEU A 197 -18.51 32.53 1.07
N LEU A 198 -19.14 33.59 1.57
CA LEU A 198 -18.45 34.83 1.93
C LEU A 198 -17.52 34.61 3.12
N LEU A 199 -17.97 33.91 4.17
CA LEU A 199 -17.16 33.57 5.34
C LEU A 199 -15.94 32.74 4.93
N ARG A 200 -16.13 31.73 4.07
CA ARG A 200 -15.04 30.92 3.51
C ARG A 200 -14.06 31.76 2.70
N LYS A 201 -14.56 32.68 1.84
CA LYS A 201 -13.70 33.60 1.07
C LYS A 201 -12.92 34.57 1.95
N SER A 202 -13.48 34.96 3.10
CA SER A 202 -12.79 35.78 4.10
C SER A 202 -11.89 34.99 5.07
N GLY A 203 -11.83 33.65 4.95
CA GLY A 203 -11.01 32.80 5.83
C GLY A 203 -11.63 32.47 7.20
N HIS A 204 -12.91 32.81 7.41
CA HIS A 204 -13.64 32.49 8.65
C HIS A 204 -14.23 31.08 8.67
N GLU A 205 -14.36 30.44 7.50
CA GLU A 205 -14.78 29.04 7.36
C GLU A 205 -13.72 28.24 6.61
N ALA A 206 -13.38 27.06 7.12
CA ALA A 206 -12.37 26.20 6.53
C ALA A 206 -12.88 25.51 5.25
N ALA A 207 -11.94 25.17 4.38
CA ALA A 207 -12.16 24.26 3.26
C ALA A 207 -11.59 22.88 3.60
N LEU A 208 -12.21 21.82 3.09
CA LEU A 208 -11.61 20.48 3.13
C LEU A 208 -10.45 20.44 2.14
N TRP A 209 -9.23 20.30 2.65
CA TRP A 209 -8.05 20.03 1.82
C TRP A 209 -7.74 18.52 1.82
N PHE A 210 -6.91 18.09 0.88
CA PHE A 210 -6.67 16.67 0.62
C PHE A 210 -6.15 15.91 1.85
N GLU A 211 -5.20 16.46 2.58
CA GLU A 211 -4.61 15.83 3.76
C GLU A 211 -5.63 15.67 4.90
N LEU A 212 -6.54 16.63 5.07
CA LEU A 212 -7.63 16.51 6.05
C LEU A 212 -8.61 15.40 5.64
N ILE A 213 -8.96 15.32 4.35
CA ILE A 213 -9.79 14.24 3.79
C ILE A 213 -9.14 12.87 4.07
N VAL A 214 -7.84 12.73 3.82
CA VAL A 214 -7.11 11.50 4.16
C VAL A 214 -7.16 11.22 5.67
N GLY A 215 -6.93 12.22 6.51
CA GLY A 215 -6.97 12.07 7.98
C GLY A 215 -8.32 11.57 8.49
N THR A 216 -9.42 12.06 7.92
CA THR A 216 -10.77 11.63 8.32
C THR A 216 -11.12 10.18 7.93
N LEU A 217 -10.37 9.55 7.01
CA LEU A 217 -10.53 8.10 6.75
C LEU A 217 -10.15 7.26 7.97
N LEU A 218 -9.26 7.79 8.81
CA LEU A 218 -8.74 7.14 10.01
C LEU A 218 -9.65 7.33 11.24
N SER A 219 -10.78 7.99 11.06
CA SER A 219 -11.73 8.31 12.12
C SER A 219 -13.05 7.57 11.91
N THR A 220 -13.62 7.04 12.98
CA THR A 220 -15.02 6.56 12.97
C THR A 220 -16.02 7.69 12.80
N LYS A 221 -15.63 8.94 13.13
CA LYS A 221 -16.44 10.15 13.02
C LYS A 221 -16.09 11.00 11.80
N GLY A 222 -15.32 10.47 10.85
CA GLY A 222 -14.84 11.23 9.69
C GLY A 222 -15.97 11.91 8.90
N ALA A 223 -17.13 11.27 8.75
CA ALA A 223 -18.28 11.88 8.06
C ALA A 223 -18.92 13.04 8.84
N GLU A 224 -18.89 12.99 10.17
CA GLU A 224 -19.33 14.11 11.02
C GLU A 224 -18.35 15.28 10.91
N ASP A 225 -17.05 15.00 10.91
CA ASP A 225 -16.00 16.00 10.71
C ASP A 225 -16.14 16.72 9.37
N TRP A 226 -16.48 16.00 8.30
CA TRP A 226 -16.76 16.60 7.00
C TRP A 226 -17.96 17.52 7.03
N ARG A 227 -19.08 17.09 7.62
CA ARG A 227 -20.29 17.93 7.73
C ARG A 227 -20.09 19.14 8.63
N ARG A 228 -19.21 19.04 9.62
CA ARG A 228 -18.85 20.17 10.48
C ARG A 228 -18.13 21.25 9.69
N VAL A 229 -17.20 20.86 8.80
CA VAL A 229 -16.46 21.78 7.92
C VAL A 229 -17.32 22.26 6.75
N ASN A 230 -18.06 21.36 6.08
CA ASN A 230 -18.95 21.66 4.98
C ASN A 230 -20.36 21.05 5.19
N PRO A 231 -21.33 21.82 5.70
CA PRO A 231 -22.68 21.31 5.99
C PRO A 231 -23.53 21.04 4.73
N TYR A 232 -23.02 21.36 3.53
CA TYR A 232 -23.75 21.19 2.28
C TYR A 232 -23.52 19.83 1.59
N VAL A 233 -22.63 19.00 2.12
CA VAL A 233 -22.39 17.64 1.64
C VAL A 233 -23.22 16.66 2.45
N ASN A 234 -23.98 15.80 1.78
CA ASN A 234 -24.77 14.78 2.44
C ASN A 234 -23.96 13.49 2.68
N GLU A 235 -24.53 12.56 3.44
CA GLU A 235 -23.85 11.32 3.84
C GLU A 235 -23.50 10.42 2.64
N ALA A 236 -24.41 10.27 1.67
CA ALA A 236 -24.16 9.47 0.47
C ALA A 236 -23.01 10.04 -0.39
N GLN A 237 -22.91 11.36 -0.47
CA GLN A 237 -21.80 12.05 -1.13
C GLN A 237 -20.49 11.80 -0.38
N ILE A 238 -20.49 11.88 0.96
CA ILE A 238 -19.30 11.61 1.77
C ILE A 238 -18.82 10.18 1.57
N GLU A 239 -19.71 9.19 1.56
CA GLU A 239 -19.34 7.79 1.30
C GLU A 239 -18.70 7.61 -0.09
N SER A 240 -19.26 8.25 -1.12
CA SER A 240 -18.68 8.24 -2.46
C SER A 240 -17.30 8.91 -2.51
N LEU A 241 -17.13 10.01 -1.76
CA LEU A 241 -15.87 10.72 -1.69
C LEU A 241 -14.83 9.94 -0.88
N PHE A 242 -15.23 9.20 0.15
CA PHE A 242 -14.37 8.23 0.87
C PHE A 242 -13.87 7.11 -0.04
N ALA A 243 -14.75 6.56 -0.89
CA ALA A 243 -14.33 5.61 -1.90
C ALA A 243 -13.32 6.24 -2.88
N LEU A 244 -13.56 7.49 -3.32
CA LEU A 244 -12.67 8.17 -4.26
C LEU A 244 -11.28 8.46 -3.65
N VAL A 245 -11.20 8.97 -2.41
CA VAL A 245 -9.90 9.18 -1.76
C VAL A 245 -9.15 7.87 -1.53
N THR A 246 -9.85 6.78 -1.18
CA THR A 246 -9.25 5.45 -1.05
C THR A 246 -8.62 5.01 -2.36
N VAL A 247 -9.33 5.16 -3.47
CA VAL A 247 -8.83 4.81 -4.81
C VAL A 247 -7.63 5.67 -5.19
N ILE A 248 -7.67 6.98 -4.92
CA ILE A 248 -6.55 7.88 -5.18
C ILE A 248 -5.30 7.38 -4.44
N MET A 249 -5.42 7.06 -3.15
CA MET A 249 -4.31 6.55 -2.35
C MET A 249 -3.75 5.23 -2.91
N LEU A 250 -4.62 4.29 -3.30
CA LEU A 250 -4.22 3.02 -3.91
C LEU A 250 -3.43 3.22 -5.21
N ARG A 251 -3.86 4.15 -6.05
CA ARG A 251 -3.23 4.49 -7.34
C ARG A 251 -1.90 5.20 -7.13
N VAL A 252 -1.81 6.13 -6.19
CA VAL A 252 -0.54 6.77 -5.82
C VAL A 252 0.48 5.75 -5.33
N ASN A 253 0.07 4.81 -4.46
CA ASN A 253 0.94 3.72 -4.02
C ASN A 253 1.38 2.84 -5.19
N ARG A 254 0.48 2.58 -6.15
CA ARG A 254 0.82 1.83 -7.37
C ARG A 254 1.82 2.61 -8.24
N ILE A 255 1.72 3.93 -8.37
CA ILE A 255 2.70 4.75 -9.12
C ILE A 255 4.10 4.60 -8.51
N GLY A 256 4.24 4.77 -7.20
CA GLY A 256 5.54 4.65 -6.53
C GLY A 256 6.11 3.23 -6.62
N HIS A 257 5.27 2.21 -6.47
CA HIS A 257 5.66 0.81 -6.68
C HIS A 257 6.07 0.52 -8.13
N THR A 258 5.36 1.08 -9.10
CA THR A 258 5.68 0.97 -10.53
C THR A 258 7.03 1.62 -10.85
N ASN A 259 7.33 2.78 -10.24
CA ASN A 259 8.65 3.42 -10.40
C ASN A 259 9.79 2.54 -9.87
N ARG A 260 9.59 1.87 -8.73
CA ARG A 260 10.55 0.91 -8.17
C ARG A 260 10.76 -0.28 -9.11
N ALA A 261 9.67 -0.85 -9.64
CA ALA A 261 9.74 -1.95 -10.61
C ALA A 261 10.44 -1.52 -11.92
N LEU A 262 10.18 -0.31 -12.43
CA LEU A 262 10.87 0.25 -13.59
C LEU A 262 12.37 0.41 -13.34
N GLY A 263 12.76 0.87 -12.15
CA GLY A 263 14.16 0.94 -11.72
C GLY A 263 14.85 -0.41 -11.83
N GLU A 264 14.24 -1.46 -11.28
CA GLU A 264 14.76 -2.84 -11.36
C GLU A 264 14.78 -3.39 -12.79
N CYS A 265 13.77 -3.07 -13.62
CA CYS A 265 13.78 -3.43 -15.04
C CYS A 265 15.00 -2.84 -15.77
N HIS A 266 15.30 -1.56 -15.53
CA HIS A 266 16.45 -0.91 -16.15
C HIS A 266 17.79 -1.49 -15.65
N THR A 267 17.88 -1.84 -14.37
CA THR A 267 19.04 -2.56 -13.82
C THR A 267 19.23 -3.91 -14.53
N LEU A 268 18.17 -4.72 -14.64
CA LEU A 268 18.21 -6.02 -15.30
C LEU A 268 18.56 -5.92 -16.78
N LEU A 269 17.95 -4.97 -17.51
CA LEU A 269 18.29 -4.70 -18.92
C LEU A 269 19.75 -4.30 -19.08
N SER A 270 20.30 -3.50 -18.17
CA SER A 270 21.70 -3.08 -18.21
C SER A 270 22.64 -4.28 -18.06
N LEU A 271 22.35 -5.18 -17.11
CA LEU A 271 23.12 -6.42 -16.89
C LEU A 271 23.06 -7.35 -18.12
N LEU A 272 21.86 -7.61 -18.64
CA LEU A 272 21.68 -8.46 -19.82
C LEU A 272 22.37 -7.89 -21.07
N ASN A 273 22.28 -6.57 -21.29
CA ASN A 273 22.96 -5.91 -22.40
C ASN A 273 24.48 -5.90 -22.26
N LYS A 274 25.00 -5.79 -21.03
CA LYS A 274 26.45 -5.91 -20.76
C LYS A 274 26.94 -7.28 -21.22
N VAL A 275 26.28 -8.36 -20.80
CA VAL A 275 26.64 -9.73 -21.20
C VAL A 275 26.52 -9.94 -22.70
N LYS A 276 25.44 -9.44 -23.31
CA LYS A 276 25.24 -9.54 -24.76
C LYS A 276 26.36 -8.84 -25.54
N LYS A 277 26.85 -7.69 -25.07
CA LYS A 277 27.94 -6.93 -25.72
C LYS A 277 29.30 -7.60 -25.55
N THR A 278 29.59 -8.20 -24.39
CA THR A 278 30.86 -8.88 -24.14
C THR A 278 30.93 -10.26 -24.81
N GLY A 279 29.77 -10.87 -25.11
CA GLY A 279 29.68 -12.20 -25.69
C GLY A 279 30.19 -13.32 -24.76
N LYS A 280 30.54 -12.96 -23.52
CA LYS A 280 31.01 -13.85 -22.46
C LYS A 280 30.37 -13.39 -21.16
N ALA A 281 29.71 -14.32 -20.47
CA ALA A 281 29.21 -14.16 -19.11
C ALA A 281 30.13 -14.95 -18.17
N ASP A 282 30.53 -14.35 -17.05
CA ASP A 282 31.14 -15.10 -15.96
C ASP A 282 30.08 -15.55 -14.93
N GLU A 283 30.48 -16.38 -13.98
CA GLU A 283 29.60 -16.85 -12.90
C GLU A 283 28.97 -15.68 -12.12
N LYS A 284 29.70 -14.58 -11.96
CA LYS A 284 29.22 -13.40 -11.24
C LYS A 284 28.10 -12.70 -12.00
N ASP A 285 28.21 -12.58 -13.32
CA ASP A 285 27.18 -11.99 -14.17
C ASP A 285 25.87 -12.80 -14.08
N TYR A 286 25.94 -14.14 -14.08
CA TYR A 286 24.75 -15.00 -13.89
C TYR A 286 24.11 -14.80 -12.51
N ILE A 287 24.90 -14.75 -11.45
CA ILE A 287 24.41 -14.50 -10.09
C ILE A 287 23.72 -13.13 -10.01
N LEU A 288 24.32 -12.08 -10.56
CA LEU A 288 23.77 -10.73 -10.55
C LEU A 288 22.46 -10.63 -11.34
N VAL A 289 22.41 -11.24 -12.52
CA VAL A 289 21.18 -11.29 -13.33
C VAL A 289 20.07 -12.01 -12.57
N ARG A 290 20.36 -13.16 -11.96
CA ARG A 290 19.39 -13.92 -11.17
C ARG A 290 18.88 -13.13 -9.97
N GLN A 291 19.77 -12.47 -9.23
CA GLN A 291 19.39 -11.64 -8.07
C GLN A 291 18.50 -10.46 -8.48
N SER A 292 18.85 -9.77 -9.56
CA SER A 292 18.05 -8.66 -10.09
C SER A 292 16.69 -9.14 -10.62
N ALA A 293 16.65 -10.27 -11.34
CA ALA A 293 15.41 -10.88 -11.82
C ALA A 293 14.49 -11.32 -10.68
N ALA A 294 15.04 -11.95 -9.63
CA ALA A 294 14.28 -12.33 -8.44
C ALA A 294 13.72 -11.09 -7.69
N SER A 295 14.51 -10.01 -7.62
CA SER A 295 14.09 -8.76 -6.99
C SER A 295 12.94 -8.11 -7.78
N LEU A 296 13.04 -8.08 -9.11
CA LEU A 296 11.99 -7.61 -9.99
C LEU A 296 10.73 -8.47 -9.90
N ALA A 297 10.87 -9.79 -9.90
CA ALA A 297 9.75 -10.72 -9.74
C ALA A 297 9.03 -10.50 -8.39
N GLY A 298 9.77 -10.26 -7.31
CA GLY A 298 9.23 -9.92 -6.00
C GLY A 298 8.42 -8.62 -6.01
N LEU A 299 8.88 -7.59 -6.74
CA LEU A 299 8.12 -6.35 -6.91
C LEU A 299 6.84 -6.58 -7.72
N VAL A 300 6.92 -7.28 -8.86
CA VAL A 300 5.74 -7.51 -9.72
C VAL A 300 4.67 -8.36 -9.02
N SER A 301 5.09 -9.35 -8.24
CA SER A 301 4.20 -10.26 -7.50
C SER A 301 3.74 -9.73 -6.13
N THR A 302 4.05 -8.47 -5.79
CA THR A 302 3.68 -7.91 -4.49
C THR A 302 2.16 -7.79 -4.33
N GLU A 303 1.66 -8.35 -3.22
CA GLU A 303 0.26 -8.31 -2.80
C GLU A 303 0.11 -7.56 -1.47
N ARG A 304 -1.04 -6.91 -1.27
CA ARG A 304 -1.37 -6.23 0.00
C ARG A 304 -1.92 -7.22 1.00
N VAL A 305 -1.26 -7.28 2.14
CA VAL A 305 -1.55 -8.26 3.21
C VAL A 305 -2.74 -7.88 4.09
N TYR A 306 -3.11 -6.61 4.10
CA TYR A 306 -4.24 -6.07 4.87
C TYR A 306 -5.54 -5.93 4.04
N SER A 307 -5.53 -6.40 2.79
CA SER A 307 -6.72 -6.52 1.94
C SER A 307 -7.37 -7.88 2.16
N LYS A 308 -8.67 -7.91 2.49
CA LYS A 308 -9.45 -9.14 2.54
C LYS A 308 -10.46 -9.16 1.40
N ASN A 309 -10.47 -10.26 0.64
CA ASN A 309 -11.34 -10.49 -0.51
C ASN A 309 -11.31 -9.39 -1.59
N ASN A 310 -10.28 -8.54 -1.62
CA ASN A 310 -10.21 -7.36 -2.50
C ASN A 310 -11.39 -6.39 -2.36
N GLU A 311 -12.02 -6.38 -1.18
CA GLU A 311 -13.18 -5.54 -0.89
C GLU A 311 -13.02 -4.80 0.43
N SER A 312 -12.48 -5.45 1.47
CA SER A 312 -12.26 -4.81 2.76
C SER A 312 -10.79 -4.61 3.07
N PHE A 313 -10.49 -3.54 3.82
CA PHE A 313 -9.13 -3.17 4.16
C PHE A 313 -9.08 -2.32 5.44
N ASP A 314 -7.92 -2.33 6.09
CA ASP A 314 -7.61 -1.40 7.16
C ASP A 314 -7.09 -0.07 6.57
N PRO A 315 -7.83 1.06 6.69
CA PRO A 315 -7.40 2.33 6.12
C PRO A 315 -6.15 2.91 6.83
N ARG A 316 -5.80 2.46 8.04
CA ARG A 316 -4.55 2.84 8.71
C ARG A 316 -3.34 2.31 7.95
N CYS A 317 -3.42 1.06 7.48
CA CYS A 317 -2.39 0.44 6.65
C CYS A 317 -2.27 1.18 5.31
N LEU A 318 -3.39 1.51 4.67
CA LEU A 318 -3.39 2.26 3.41
C LEU A 318 -2.81 3.67 3.55
N ALA A 319 -3.18 4.39 4.62
CA ALA A 319 -2.65 5.72 4.93
C ALA A 319 -1.14 5.67 5.23
N PHE A 320 -0.67 4.64 5.92
CA PHE A 320 0.75 4.41 6.12
C PHE A 320 1.47 4.20 4.78
N GLU A 321 0.98 3.30 3.92
CA GLU A 321 1.60 3.07 2.61
C GLU A 321 1.64 4.35 1.77
N PHE A 322 0.56 5.14 1.82
CA PHE A 322 0.43 6.41 1.12
C PHE A 322 1.41 7.49 1.63
N ALA A 323 1.54 7.64 2.95
CA ALA A 323 2.41 8.63 3.54
C ALA A 323 3.91 8.33 3.31
N TRP A 324 4.27 7.04 3.23
CA TRP A 324 5.66 6.60 3.17
C TRP A 324 6.12 6.05 1.81
N ASP A 325 5.22 5.99 0.81
CA ASP A 325 5.47 5.38 -0.50
C ASP A 325 6.07 3.96 -0.42
N MET A 326 5.54 3.17 0.52
CA MET A 326 6.03 1.84 0.85
C MET A 326 4.87 0.84 0.87
N VAL A 327 5.11 -0.38 0.39
CA VAL A 327 4.15 -1.48 0.56
C VAL A 327 4.48 -2.24 1.85
N LEU A 328 3.47 -2.48 2.68
CA LEU A 328 3.63 -3.22 3.93
C LEU A 328 3.93 -4.69 3.65
N ARG A 329 5.01 -5.18 4.27
CA ARG A 329 5.38 -6.60 4.21
C ARG A 329 4.52 -7.39 5.20
N LYS A 330 4.26 -8.65 4.88
CA LYS A 330 3.48 -9.59 5.73
C LYS A 330 3.90 -9.57 7.20
N GLY A 331 5.20 -9.72 7.48
CA GLY A 331 5.70 -9.70 8.86
C GLY A 331 5.51 -8.36 9.59
N GLN A 332 5.50 -7.22 8.88
CA GLN A 332 5.22 -5.92 9.51
C GLN A 332 3.75 -5.83 9.91
N TYR A 333 2.85 -6.26 9.03
CA TYR A 333 1.41 -6.30 9.32
C TYR A 333 1.08 -7.27 10.45
N GLU A 334 1.62 -8.49 10.41
CA GLU A 334 1.39 -9.52 11.44
C GLU A 334 1.86 -9.05 12.82
N LEU A 335 3.00 -8.36 12.91
CA LEU A 335 3.49 -7.81 14.16
C LEU A 335 2.55 -6.74 14.73
N VAL A 336 2.04 -5.85 13.87
CA VAL A 336 1.09 -4.80 14.26
C VAL A 336 -0.22 -5.43 14.73
N GLU A 337 -0.76 -6.40 13.98
CA GLU A 337 -1.97 -7.14 14.35
C GLU A 337 -1.82 -7.91 15.66
N GLU A 338 -0.68 -8.55 15.89
CA GLU A 338 -0.40 -9.23 17.15
C GLU A 338 -0.34 -8.24 18.31
N PHE A 339 0.30 -7.08 18.11
CA PHE A 339 0.38 -6.02 19.10
C PHE A 339 -0.99 -5.44 19.44
N MET A 340 -1.79 -5.09 18.43
CA MET A 340 -3.16 -4.57 18.61
C MET A 340 -4.03 -5.57 19.36
N ARG A 341 -3.99 -6.85 18.98
CA ARG A 341 -4.73 -7.92 19.66
C ARG A 341 -4.33 -8.07 21.12
N LYS A 342 -3.04 -7.96 21.44
CA LYS A 342 -2.56 -8.00 22.84
C LYS A 342 -3.03 -6.79 23.64
N MET A 343 -3.17 -5.63 23.02
CA MET A 343 -3.70 -4.43 23.68
C MET A 343 -5.22 -4.50 23.88
N GLU A 344 -5.96 -5.10 22.94
CA GLU A 344 -7.42 -5.34 23.10
C GLU A 344 -7.73 -6.39 24.19
N ILE A 345 -6.82 -7.34 24.42
CA ILE A 345 -6.95 -8.35 25.48
C ILE A 345 -6.49 -7.81 26.85
N ALA A 346 -5.69 -6.75 26.88
CA ALA A 346 -5.32 -6.12 28.14
C ALA A 346 -6.55 -5.40 28.72
N PRO A 347 -7.08 -5.79 29.91
CA PRO A 347 -8.12 -5.02 30.54
C PRO A 347 -7.60 -3.60 30.75
N VAL A 348 -8.33 -2.62 30.23
CA VAL A 348 -8.15 -1.22 30.60
C VAL A 348 -8.29 -1.19 32.13
N PRO A 349 -7.26 -0.80 32.89
CA PRO A 349 -7.44 -0.61 34.32
C PRO A 349 -8.53 0.45 34.47
N GLU A 350 -9.65 0.05 35.07
CA GLU A 350 -10.72 0.98 35.40
C GLU A 350 -10.11 2.15 36.18
N VAL A 351 -10.20 3.33 35.59
CA VAL A 351 -9.88 4.56 36.29
C VAL A 351 -11.05 4.84 37.23
N GLY A 352 -10.93 4.33 38.45
CA GLY A 352 -11.76 4.63 39.61
C GLY A 352 -11.16 3.88 40.81
N GLU A 353 -10.72 4.49 41.91
CA GLU A 353 -11.18 5.70 42.57
C GLU A 353 -9.99 6.47 43.18
N VAL A 354 -10.07 7.80 43.12
CA VAL A 354 -9.33 8.68 44.02
C VAL A 354 -10.27 9.03 45.17
N MET A 355 -9.81 8.77 46.41
CA MET A 355 -10.31 9.21 47.74
C MET A 355 -11.54 8.50 48.35
N HIS A 356 -11.31 7.72 49.42
CA HIS A 356 -11.47 8.15 50.81
C HIS A 356 -11.28 6.97 51.79
N ALA A 357 -10.18 6.97 52.54
CA ALA A 357 -10.06 6.58 53.96
C ALA A 357 -8.65 6.89 54.45
#